data_AF-A0A1I1PYF6-F1
#
_entry.id   AF-A0A1I1PYF6-F1
#
_cell.length_a   1.000
_cell.length_b   1.000
_cell.length_c   1.000
_cell.angle_alpha   90.00
_cell.angle_beta   90.00
_cell.angle_gamma   90.00
#
_symmetry.space_group_name_H-M   'P 1'
#
loop_
_entity.id
_entity.type
_entity.pdbx_description
1 polymer ?
#
loop_
_entity_poly.entity_id
_entity_poly.type
_entity_poly.pdbx_seq_one_letter_code
_entity_poly.pdbx_strand_id
1 'polypeptide(L)'
;MLTHCGSFVDIRGGRACASRVRREPVKPLRVFLQSGAHDLDIMFGNWLLANREMAAALAYRGYDLRFEEGEGWHSLRHGGAVLADSLRWLWRA
;
A
#
# COMPACT_ATOMS: atom_id res chain seq x y z
N MET A 1 3.68 -4.14 -8.87
CA MET A 1 4.19 -3.98 -7.49
C MET A 1 3.16 -4.54 -6.53
N LEU A 2 3.58 -5.41 -5.63
CA LEU A 2 2.75 -5.98 -4.57
C LEU A 2 3.30 -5.51 -3.22
N THR A 3 2.43 -5.11 -2.30
CA THR A 3 2.80 -4.89 -0.90
C THR A 3 1.68 -5.35 0.03
N HIS A 4 2.09 -6.03 1.09
CA HIS A 4 1.25 -6.42 2.22
C HIS A 4 1.83 -5.73 3.46
N CYS A 5 0.99 -5.07 4.27
CA CYS A 5 1.42 -4.28 5.43
C CYS A 5 2.51 -3.25 5.07
N GLY A 6 2.28 -2.47 4.01
CA GLY A 6 3.23 -1.48 3.50
C GLY A 6 3.67 -0.50 4.59
N SER A 7 4.97 -0.42 4.87
CA SER A 7 5.50 0.43 5.94
C SER A 7 5.86 1.83 5.42
N PHE A 8 4.86 2.58 5.00
CA PHE A 8 5.00 3.96 4.46
C PHE A 8 5.00 5.06 5.52
N VAL A 9 5.09 4.68 6.79
CA VAL A 9 5.25 5.60 7.93
C VAL A 9 6.67 6.16 8.02
N ASP A 10 6.99 6.92 9.06
CA ASP A 10 8.30 7.56 9.21
C ASP A 10 9.41 6.62 9.71
N ILE A 11 9.45 5.40 9.19
CA ILE A 11 10.63 4.54 9.27
C ILE A 11 11.58 5.00 8.18
N ARG A 12 12.72 5.58 8.56
CA ARG A 12 13.80 6.00 7.64
C ARG A 12 13.29 6.94 6.54
N GLY A 13 12.38 7.86 6.87
CA GLY A 13 11.80 8.83 5.92
C GLY A 13 10.70 8.27 5.01
N GLY A 14 10.15 7.08 5.30
CA GLY A 14 9.10 6.45 4.51
C GLY A 14 7.85 7.32 4.30
N ARG A 15 7.54 8.21 5.24
CA ARG A 15 6.43 9.17 5.17
C ARG A 15 6.49 10.07 3.92
N ALA A 16 7.69 10.36 3.40
CA ALA A 16 7.84 11.19 2.21
C ALA A 16 7.42 10.48 0.90
N CYS A 17 7.25 9.16 0.90
CA CYS A 17 7.01 8.37 -0.31
C CYS A 17 5.72 8.78 -1.03
N ALA A 18 4.61 9.02 -0.33
CA ALA A 18 3.35 9.41 -0.98
C ALA A 18 3.48 10.77 -1.69
N SER A 19 4.15 11.73 -1.06
CA SER A 19 4.45 13.03 -1.66
C SER A 19 5.38 12.92 -2.87
N ARG A 20 6.34 12.00 -2.85
CA ARG A 20 7.21 11.71 -4.00
C ARG A 20 6.43 11.11 -5.17
N VAL A 21 5.55 10.14 -4.90
CA VAL A 21 4.67 9.55 -5.92
C VAL A 21 3.85 10.63 -6.62
N ARG A 22 3.38 11.67 -5.92
CA ARG A 22 2.64 12.78 -6.54
C ARG A 22 3.48 13.67 -7.47
N ARG A 23 4.81 13.71 -7.32
CA ARG A 23 5.70 14.65 -8.02
C ARG A 23 6.57 14.01 -9.09
N GLU A 24 6.99 12.76 -8.91
CA GLU A 24 7.90 12.06 -9.83
C GLU A 24 7.19 11.60 -11.12
N PRO A 25 7.86 11.39 -12.27
CA PRO A 25 7.21 10.86 -13.47
C PRO A 25 6.44 9.55 -13.23
N VAL A 26 5.30 9.36 -13.92
CA VAL A 26 4.52 8.12 -13.84
C VAL A 26 5.36 6.97 -14.41
N LYS A 27 5.41 5.86 -13.69
CA LYS A 27 6.07 4.63 -14.12
C LYS A 27 5.01 3.66 -14.64
N PRO A 28 5.32 2.79 -15.62
CA PRO A 28 4.39 1.80 -16.16
C PRO A 28 4.21 0.65 -15.15
N LEU A 29 3.54 0.93 -14.03
CA LEU A 29 3.36 0.01 -12.92
C LEU A 29 1.89 -0.20 -12.64
N ARG A 30 1.54 -1.46 -12.41
CA ARG A 30 0.31 -1.86 -11.72
C ARG A 30 0.61 -2.10 -10.25
N VAL A 31 -0.23 -1.61 -9.34
CA VAL A 31 0.05 -1.62 -7.90
C VAL A 31 -1.08 -2.27 -7.12
N PHE A 32 -0.75 -3.31 -6.36
CA PHE A 32 -1.64 -3.90 -5.37
C PHE A 32 -1.12 -3.54 -3.97
N LEU A 33 -1.91 -2.80 -3.22
CA LEU A 33 -1.64 -2.41 -1.84
C LEU A 33 -2.57 -3.19 -0.91
N GLN A 34 -2.05 -3.66 0.22
CA GLN A 34 -2.88 -4.21 1.29
C GLN A 34 -2.42 -3.70 2.65
N SER A 35 -3.39 -3.31 3.48
CA SER A 35 -3.17 -2.90 4.88
C SER A 35 -4.24 -3.49 5.79
N GLY A 36 -4.00 -3.44 7.10
CA GLY A 36 -4.97 -3.81 8.13
C GLY A 36 -5.67 -2.58 8.75
N ALA A 37 -6.95 -2.70 9.08
CA ALA A 37 -7.71 -1.70 9.83
C ALA A 37 -7.19 -1.53 11.27
N HIS A 38 -6.56 -2.58 11.80
CA HIS A 38 -5.93 -2.61 13.12
C HIS A 38 -4.40 -2.70 13.03
N ASP A 39 -3.80 -2.22 11.93
CA ASP A 39 -2.35 -2.17 11.80
C ASP A 39 -1.72 -1.22 12.85
N LEU A 40 -0.39 -1.20 12.95
CA LEU A 40 0.34 -0.47 13.98
C LEU A 40 0.00 1.03 13.97
N ASP A 41 -0.15 1.56 15.17
CA ASP A 41 -0.15 2.99 15.47
C ASP A 41 0.83 3.26 16.62
N ILE A 42 2.03 3.70 16.27
CA ILE A 42 3.17 3.84 17.19
C ILE A 42 3.95 5.12 16.87
N MET A 43 5.08 5.36 17.55
CA MET A 43 5.91 6.57 17.40
C MET A 43 6.33 6.92 15.96
N PHE A 44 6.33 5.95 15.03
CA PHE A 44 6.63 6.17 13.62
C PHE A 44 5.41 6.62 12.80
N GLY A 45 4.19 6.43 13.32
CA GLY A 45 2.92 6.79 12.70
C GLY A 45 1.90 5.65 12.70
N ASN A 46 0.79 5.89 12.00
CA ASN A 46 -0.30 4.95 11.80
C ASN A 46 -0.21 4.31 10.40
N TRP A 47 -0.08 2.97 10.36
CA TRP A 47 0.13 2.23 9.12
C TRP A 47 -1.07 2.29 8.18
N LEU A 48 -2.29 2.20 8.72
CA LEU A 48 -3.49 2.28 7.89
C LEU A 48 -3.57 3.64 7.20
N LEU A 49 -3.37 4.73 7.94
CA LEU A 49 -3.39 6.08 7.38
C LEU A 49 -2.28 6.28 6.34
N ALA A 50 -1.07 5.78 6.60
CA ALA A 50 0.03 5.88 5.65
C ALA A 50 -0.24 5.09 4.35
N ASN A 51 -0.86 3.90 4.43
CA ASN A 51 -1.25 3.13 3.24
C ASN A 51 -2.39 3.80 2.48
N ARG A 52 -3.38 4.38 3.17
CA ARG A 52 -4.45 5.18 2.54
C ARG A 52 -3.88 6.43 1.85
N GLU A 53 -2.92 7.11 2.44
CA GLU A 53 -2.23 8.25 1.83
C GLU A 53 -1.45 7.83 0.56
N MET A 54 -0.75 6.69 0.61
CA MET A 54 -0.07 6.12 -0.54
C MET A 54 -1.05 5.74 -1.66
N ALA A 55 -2.16 5.07 -1.32
CA ALA A 55 -3.22 4.73 -2.26
C ALA A 55 -3.80 5.99 -2.93
N ALA A 56 -4.08 7.04 -2.16
CA ALA A 56 -4.56 8.32 -2.68
C ALA A 56 -3.53 8.99 -3.61
N ALA A 57 -2.23 8.93 -3.29
CA ALA A 57 -1.16 9.46 -4.13
C ALA A 57 -1.03 8.71 -5.47
N LEU A 58 -1.15 7.38 -5.45
CA LEU A 58 -1.14 6.55 -6.66
C LEU A 58 -2.37 6.80 -7.52
N ALA A 59 -3.56 6.85 -6.91
CA ALA A 59 -4.81 7.15 -7.61
C ALA A 59 -4.77 8.55 -8.27
N TYR A 60 -4.26 9.56 -7.56
CA TYR A 60 -4.08 10.92 -8.10
C TYR A 60 -3.22 10.93 -9.38
N ARG A 61 -2.26 10.02 -9.49
CA ARG A 61 -1.36 9.92 -10.65
C ARG A 61 -1.86 8.98 -11.74
N GLY A 62 -3.05 8.41 -11.59
CA GLY A 62 -3.67 7.53 -12.57
C GLY A 62 -3.01 6.15 -12.65
N TYR A 63 -2.36 5.68 -11.59
CA TYR A 63 -1.85 4.30 -11.56
C TYR A 63 -3.01 3.30 -11.58
N ASP A 64 -2.79 2.17 -12.25
CA ASP A 64 -3.66 0.99 -12.12
C ASP A 64 -3.47 0.40 -10.72
N LEU A 65 -4.39 0.73 -9.82
CA LEU A 65 -4.31 0.52 -8.39
C LEU A 65 -5.45 -0.35 -7.89
N ARG A 66 -5.12 -1.31 -7.02
CA ARG A 66 -6.07 -1.96 -6.12
C ARG A 66 -5.56 -1.85 -4.68
N PHE A 67 -6.39 -1.32 -3.80
CA PHE A 67 -6.09 -1.22 -2.37
C PHE A 67 -7.10 -2.07 -1.58
N GLU A 68 -6.58 -3.07 -0.87
CA GLU A 68 -7.36 -3.95 -0.02
C GLU A 68 -7.11 -3.62 1.45
N GLU A 69 -8.17 -3.21 2.14
CA GLU A 69 -8.16 -3.01 3.58
C GLU A 69 -8.80 -4.23 4.23
N GLY A 70 -8.02 -4.98 5.01
CA GLY A 70 -8.55 -6.10 5.81
C GLY A 70 -8.69 -5.73 7.27
N GLU A 71 -9.38 -6.55 8.06
CA GLU A 71 -9.58 -6.35 9.51
C GLU A 71 -8.36 -6.76 10.37
N GLY A 72 -7.22 -7.05 9.75
CA GLY A 72 -6.06 -7.62 10.43
C GLY A 72 -5.18 -6.59 11.16
N TRP A 73 -4.27 -7.12 11.99
CA TRP A 73 -3.13 -6.40 12.56
C TRP A 73 -1.93 -6.42 11.61
N HIS A 74 -0.78 -5.89 12.05
CA HIS A 74 0.51 -5.98 11.34
C HIS A 74 1.01 -7.43 11.23
N SER A 75 0.43 -8.17 10.29
CA SER A 75 0.62 -9.61 10.15
C SER A 75 0.43 -10.05 8.71
N LEU A 76 1.12 -11.13 8.33
CA LEU A 76 1.03 -11.69 6.98
C LEU A 76 -0.22 -12.55 6.75
N ARG A 77 -1.12 -12.68 7.72
CA ARG A 77 -2.28 -13.58 7.63
C ARG A 77 -3.24 -13.16 6.51
N HIS A 78 -3.63 -11.89 6.47
CA HIS A 78 -4.54 -11.39 5.43
C HIS A 78 -3.84 -11.37 4.06
N GLY A 79 -2.64 -10.79 3.99
CA GLY A 79 -1.83 -10.78 2.76
C GLY A 79 -1.58 -12.18 2.19
N GLY A 80 -1.34 -13.18 3.05
CA GLY A 80 -1.21 -14.58 2.64
C GLY A 80 -2.51 -15.17 2.10
N ALA A 81 -3.65 -14.88 2.74
CA ALA A 81 -4.97 -15.33 2.29
C ALA A 81 -5.36 -14.78 0.91
N VAL A 82 -4.99 -13.51 0.61
CA VAL A 82 -5.30 -12.88 -0.67
C VAL A 82 -4.21 -13.02 -1.72
N LEU A 83 -3.05 -13.62 -1.39
CA LEU A 83 -1.87 -13.62 -2.25
C LEU A 83 -2.16 -14.13 -3.67
N ALA A 84 -2.86 -15.27 -3.79
CA ALA A 84 -3.18 -15.85 -5.10
C ALA A 84 -4.01 -14.89 -5.97
N ASP A 85 -4.99 -14.21 -5.37
CA ASP A 85 -5.84 -13.24 -6.06
C ASP A 85 -5.09 -11.95 -6.40
N SER A 86 -4.22 -11.49 -5.51
CA SER A 86 -3.32 -10.35 -5.76
C SER A 86 -2.42 -10.60 -6.97
N LEU A 87 -1.87 -11.80 -7.10
CA LEU A 87 -1.04 -12.19 -8.25
C LEU A 87 -1.87 -12.25 -9.53
N ARG A 88 -3.05 -12.89 -9.52
CA ARG A 88 -3.94 -12.90 -10.70
C ARG A 88 -4.31 -11.49 -11.15
N TRP A 89 -4.64 -10.61 -10.21
CA TRP A 89 -4.96 -9.21 -10.51
C TRP A 89 -3.75 -8.47 -11.10
N LEU A 90 -2.54 -8.71 -10.59
CA LEU A 90 -1.31 -8.10 -11.11
C LEU A 90 -0.97 -8.55 -12.52
N TRP A 91 -1.23 -9.81 -12.87
CA TRP A 91 -0.89 -10.41 -14.18
C TRP A 91 -2.05 -10.46 -15.18
N ARG A 92 -3.19 -9.82 -14.90
CA ARG A 92 -4.28 -9.74 -15.87
C ARG A 92 -3.84 -9.04 -17.17
N ALA A 93 -4.39 -9.50 -18.29
CA ALA A 93 -4.21 -8.86 -19.59
C ALA A 93 -4.70 -7.40 -19.58
#